data_AF-A0AA40ERG5-F1
#
_entry.id   AF-A0AA40ERG5-F1
#
_cell.length_a   1.000
_cell.length_b   1.000
_cell.length_c   1.000
_cell.angle_alpha   90.00
_cell.angle_beta   90.00
_cell.angle_gamma   90.00
#
_symmetry.space_group_name_H-M   'P 1'
#
loop_
_entity.id
_entity.type
_entity.pdbx_description
1 polymer ?
#
loop_
_entity_poly.entity_id
_entity_poly.type
_entity_poly.pdbx_seq_one_letter_code
_entity_poly.pdbx_strand_id
1 'polypeptide(L)'
;MARDAQGSLKARASGQVRFPPFEDLDEASLREVRRFQVRPFPSLIRDNARRIPYNSGKKDFSQKTNRDSFQVFQYEFRLPGDDHVYTVLWDYNIGLVRMTPFFKCCRYSKTTPAKMLNQNPGLRDITHSITGGAITAQGYWMPYDCAKA
;
A
#
# COMPACT_ATOMS: atom_id res chain seq x y z
N MET A 1 -28.54 15.70 -11.67
CA MET A 1 -28.64 14.54 -10.76
C MET A 1 -27.39 14.49 -9.91
N ALA A 2 -27.55 14.29 -8.61
CA ALA A 2 -26.60 14.65 -7.57
C ALA A 2 -25.31 13.80 -7.57
N ARG A 3 -24.20 14.44 -7.22
CA ARG A 3 -22.86 13.87 -7.07
C ARG A 3 -22.81 12.98 -5.82
N ASP A 4 -22.34 11.75 -5.97
CA ASP A 4 -21.95 10.89 -4.85
C ASP A 4 -20.66 11.43 -4.21
N ALA A 5 -20.82 12.39 -3.29
CA ALA A 5 -19.81 12.72 -2.30
C ALA A 5 -19.89 11.67 -1.18
N GLN A 6 -19.29 10.50 -1.40
CA GLN A 6 -19.07 9.52 -0.34
C GLN A 6 -18.02 10.08 0.63
N GLY A 7 -18.52 10.67 1.72
CA GLY A 7 -17.73 11.17 2.83
C GLY A 7 -16.82 10.05 3.36
N SER A 8 -15.51 10.29 3.27
CA SER A 8 -14.51 9.47 3.94
C SER A 8 -14.66 9.67 5.44
N LEU A 9 -15.46 8.82 6.09
CA LEU A 9 -15.46 8.68 7.54
C LEU A 9 -14.00 8.35 7.94
N LYS A 10 -13.40 9.19 8.79
CA LYS A 10 -12.10 8.92 9.42
C LYS A 10 -12.25 7.62 10.22
N ALA A 11 -11.87 6.50 9.63
CA ALA A 11 -11.99 5.21 10.28
C ALA A 11 -10.75 5.00 11.16
N ARG A 12 -10.97 4.90 12.47
CA ARG A 12 -9.95 4.34 13.37
C ARG A 12 -9.61 2.92 12.88
N ALA A 13 -8.34 2.53 13.02
CA ALA A 13 -7.90 1.19 12.67
C ALA A 13 -8.81 0.13 13.34
N SER A 14 -9.23 -0.86 12.57
CA SER A 14 -10.06 -1.96 13.03
C SER A 14 -9.18 -3.18 13.34
N GLY A 15 -9.40 -3.79 14.50
CA GLY A 15 -8.61 -4.93 14.96
C GLY A 15 -7.18 -4.58 15.38
N GLN A 16 -6.30 -5.58 15.37
CA GLN A 16 -4.94 -5.46 15.92
C GLN A 16 -3.97 -4.77 14.94
N VAL A 17 -3.41 -3.63 15.32
CA VAL A 17 -2.35 -2.97 14.55
C VAL A 17 -1.00 -3.60 14.88
N ARG A 18 -0.46 -4.42 13.96
CA ARG A 18 0.87 -5.05 14.08
C ARG A 18 1.96 -4.29 13.33
N PHE A 19 1.59 -3.59 12.26
CA PHE A 19 2.50 -2.79 11.43
C PHE A 19 2.04 -1.33 11.42
N PRO A 20 2.27 -0.57 12.50
CA PRO A 20 1.89 0.84 12.58
C PRO A 20 2.75 1.72 11.65
N PRO A 21 2.25 2.88 11.21
CA PRO A 21 3.09 3.87 10.56
C PRO A 21 4.14 4.41 11.54
N PHE A 22 5.35 4.68 11.04
CA PHE A 22 6.37 5.39 11.79
C PHE A 22 6.19 6.89 11.57
N GLU A 23 5.85 7.62 12.63
CA GLU A 23 5.43 9.03 12.56
C GLU A 23 6.19 9.95 13.52
N ASP A 24 7.12 9.40 14.30
CA ASP A 24 8.06 10.17 15.11
C ASP A 24 9.24 10.59 14.22
N LEU A 25 9.06 11.72 13.53
CA LEU A 25 9.97 12.17 12.48
C LEU A 25 10.87 13.29 12.98
N ASP A 26 12.18 13.13 12.77
CA ASP A 26 13.16 14.18 13.00
C ASP A 26 13.09 15.27 11.91
N GLU A 27 13.81 16.38 12.13
CA GLU A 27 13.80 17.49 11.16
C GLU A 27 14.33 17.10 9.78
N ALA A 28 15.24 16.12 9.70
CA ALA A 28 15.72 15.61 8.41
C ALA A 28 14.60 14.89 7.65
N SER A 29 13.87 14.00 8.32
CA SER A 29 12.73 13.29 7.76
C SER A 29 11.59 14.24 7.39
N LEU A 30 11.33 15.27 8.21
CA LEU A 30 10.34 16.30 7.91
C LEU A 30 10.68 17.12 6.67
N ARG A 31 11.97 17.36 6.39
CA ARG A 31 12.39 17.99 5.11
C ARG A 31 12.05 17.11 3.92
N GLU A 32 12.29 15.81 3.99
CA GLU A 32 11.95 14.89 2.89
C GLU A 32 10.42 14.74 2.74
N VAL A 33 9.67 14.70 3.83
CA VAL A 33 8.18 14.75 3.82
C VAL A 33 7.68 15.96 3.03
N ARG A 34 8.25 17.15 3.27
CA ARG A 34 7.91 18.37 2.53
C ARG A 34 8.35 18.28 1.06
N ARG A 35 9.57 17.81 0.81
CA ARG A 35 10.15 17.67 -0.54
C ARG A 35 9.32 16.76 -1.43
N PHE A 36 8.86 15.63 -0.90
CA PHE A 36 8.04 14.65 -1.62
C PHE A 36 6.53 14.88 -1.47
N GLN A 37 6.13 16.00 -0.85
CA GLN A 37 4.73 16.39 -0.64
C GLN A 37 3.89 15.26 -0.04
N VAL A 38 4.41 14.58 0.98
CA VAL A 38 3.78 13.38 1.54
C VAL A 38 2.43 13.75 2.16
N ARG A 39 1.36 13.04 1.77
CA ARG A 39 0.02 13.17 2.35
C ARG A 39 -0.31 11.91 3.16
N PRO A 40 -0.98 12.03 4.32
CA PRO A 40 -1.81 13.17 4.75
C PRO A 40 -1.11 14.20 5.66
N PHE A 41 0.23 14.26 5.70
CA PHE A 41 0.97 15.21 6.54
C PHE A 41 0.46 16.66 6.36
N PRO A 42 0.29 17.45 7.44
CA PRO A 42 0.67 17.20 8.84
C PRO A 42 -0.28 16.30 9.64
N SER A 43 -1.37 15.80 9.03
CA SER A 43 -2.22 14.80 9.71
C SER A 43 -1.51 13.45 9.79
N LEU A 44 -1.84 12.66 10.80
CA LEU A 44 -1.29 11.33 10.98
C LEU A 44 -1.86 10.34 9.93
N ILE A 45 -1.01 9.48 9.41
CA ILE A 45 -1.38 8.33 8.58
C ILE A 45 -2.28 7.38 9.38
N ARG A 46 -2.02 7.19 10.68
CA ARG A 46 -2.82 6.29 11.54
C ARG A 46 -4.30 6.65 11.61
N ASP A 47 -4.64 7.91 11.36
CA ASP A 47 -6.03 8.41 11.38
C ASP A 47 -6.80 8.08 10.09
N ASN A 48 -6.11 7.55 9.08
CA ASN A 48 -6.64 7.29 7.75
C ASN A 48 -6.60 5.79 7.40
N ALA A 49 -6.88 4.92 8.38
CA ALA A 49 -7.05 3.49 8.15
C ALA A 49 -8.26 3.22 7.25
N ARG A 50 -8.18 2.18 6.41
CA ARG A 50 -9.25 1.80 5.48
C ARG A 50 -9.39 0.29 5.38
N ARG A 51 -10.63 -0.19 5.23
CA ARG A 51 -10.90 -1.57 4.82
C ARG A 51 -11.06 -1.62 3.31
N ILE A 52 -10.33 -2.51 2.63
CA ILE A 52 -10.50 -2.76 1.20
C ILE A 52 -11.01 -4.20 1.01
N PRO A 53 -12.24 -4.40 0.52
CA PRO A 53 -12.75 -5.73 0.21
C PRO A 53 -11.89 -6.44 -0.84
N TYR A 54 -11.63 -7.73 -0.63
CA TYR A 54 -10.97 -8.61 -1.58
C TYR A 54 -12.02 -9.42 -2.34
N ASN A 55 -12.40 -8.91 -3.52
CA ASN A 55 -13.29 -9.58 -4.45
C ASN A 55 -12.49 -9.94 -5.71
N SER A 56 -11.63 -10.95 -5.60
CA SER A 56 -10.90 -11.49 -6.75
C SER A 56 -11.52 -12.79 -7.22
N GLY A 57 -11.49 -13.03 -8.54
CA GLY A 57 -11.80 -14.35 -9.10
C GLY A 57 -10.76 -15.40 -8.71
N LYS A 58 -9.54 -15.00 -8.30
CA LYS A 58 -8.53 -15.89 -7.73
C LYS A 58 -8.76 -15.99 -6.23
N LYS A 59 -8.66 -17.19 -5.66
CA LYS A 59 -8.87 -17.42 -4.22
C LYS A 59 -7.57 -17.48 -3.42
N ASP A 60 -6.41 -17.38 -4.06
CA ASP A 60 -5.08 -17.59 -3.45
C ASP A 60 -4.87 -16.74 -2.19
N PHE A 61 -5.26 -15.46 -2.20
CA PHE A 61 -5.12 -14.61 -1.00
C PHE A 61 -6.02 -15.08 0.13
N SER A 62 -7.30 -15.33 -0.16
CA SER A 62 -8.26 -15.77 0.84
C SER A 62 -7.89 -17.14 1.43
N GLN A 63 -7.45 -18.07 0.59
CA GLN A 63 -7.00 -19.41 1.03
C GLN A 63 -5.74 -19.34 1.90
N LYS A 64 -4.76 -18.53 1.53
CA LYS A 64 -3.49 -18.40 2.28
C LYS A 64 -3.64 -17.61 3.59
N THR A 65 -4.57 -16.65 3.64
CA THR A 65 -4.69 -15.73 4.78
C THR A 65 -5.94 -15.93 5.63
N ASN A 66 -6.91 -16.71 5.13
CA ASN A 66 -8.27 -16.84 5.68
C ASN A 66 -9.00 -15.48 5.82
N ARG A 67 -8.78 -14.56 4.86
CA ARG A 67 -9.32 -13.20 4.88
C ARG A 67 -10.07 -12.86 3.59
N ASP A 68 -11.03 -11.96 3.72
CA ASP A 68 -11.88 -11.43 2.65
C ASP A 68 -11.59 -9.94 2.35
N SER A 69 -10.63 -9.35 3.05
CA SER A 69 -10.37 -7.92 3.02
C SER A 69 -9.00 -7.55 3.58
N PHE A 70 -8.49 -6.43 3.10
CA PHE A 70 -7.31 -5.77 3.62
C PHE A 70 -7.71 -4.72 4.66
N GLN A 71 -6.91 -4.61 5.71
CA GLN A 71 -6.98 -3.55 6.71
C GLN A 71 -5.74 -2.70 6.52
N VAL A 72 -5.86 -1.56 5.83
CA VAL A 72 -4.70 -0.83 5.32
C VAL A 72 -4.51 0.53 5.94
N PHE A 73 -3.26 0.91 6.08
CA PHE A 73 -2.86 2.31 6.11
C PHE A 73 -2.40 2.72 4.71
N GLN A 74 -2.43 4.03 4.46
CA GLN A 74 -1.98 4.60 3.21
C GLN A 74 -1.32 5.95 3.41
N TYR A 75 -0.33 6.24 2.57
CA TYR A 75 0.15 7.60 2.33
C TYR A 75 0.37 7.81 0.84
N GLU A 76 0.46 9.06 0.43
CA GLU A 76 0.76 9.44 -0.94
C GLU A 76 2.02 10.30 -0.97
N PHE A 77 2.78 10.22 -2.06
CA PHE A 77 3.93 11.10 -2.29
C PHE A 77 4.06 11.44 -3.78
N ARG A 78 4.88 12.45 -4.09
CA ARG A 78 5.25 12.87 -5.44
C ARG A 78 6.77 13.01 -5.53
N LEU A 79 7.34 12.77 -6.71
CA LEU A 79 8.76 13.08 -6.93
C LEU A 79 8.93 14.56 -7.26
N PRO A 80 10.03 15.21 -6.87
CA PRO A 80 10.29 16.60 -7.27
C PRO A 80 10.30 16.74 -8.79
N GLY A 81 9.46 17.65 -9.30
CA GLY A 81 9.31 17.86 -10.75
C GLY A 81 8.42 16.83 -11.47
N ASP A 82 7.72 15.96 -10.74
CA ASP A 82 6.74 15.02 -11.28
C ASP A 82 5.37 15.28 -10.65
N ASP A 83 4.33 15.34 -11.48
CA ASP A 83 2.95 15.51 -11.02
C ASP A 83 2.26 14.19 -10.65
N HIS A 84 2.92 13.06 -10.92
CA HIS A 84 2.38 11.75 -10.60
C HIS A 84 2.29 11.53 -9.09
N VAL A 85 1.10 11.13 -8.63
CA VAL A 85 0.86 10.76 -7.24
C VAL A 85 1.06 9.25 -7.08
N TYR A 86 2.01 8.89 -6.21
CA TYR A 86 2.27 7.50 -5.85
C TYR A 86 1.61 7.19 -4.51
N THR A 87 0.60 6.32 -4.52
CA THR A 87 -0.06 5.85 -3.29
C THR A 87 0.65 4.61 -2.75
N VAL A 88 1.11 4.64 -1.52
CA VAL A 88 1.63 3.48 -0.79
C VAL A 88 0.54 2.92 0.10
N LEU A 89 0.38 1.60 0.10
CA LEU A 89 -0.57 0.88 0.94
C LEU A 89 0.12 -0.31 1.58
N TRP A 90 -0.21 -0.57 2.85
CA TRP A 90 0.16 -1.81 3.52
C TRP A 90 -0.94 -2.28 4.46
N ASP A 91 -1.12 -3.59 4.58
CA ASP A 91 -2.02 -4.20 5.53
C ASP A 91 -1.39 -4.17 6.93
N TYR A 92 -1.98 -3.42 7.85
CA TYR A 92 -1.42 -3.22 9.18
C TYR A 92 -1.66 -4.40 10.13
N ASN A 93 -2.51 -5.37 9.77
CA ASN A 93 -2.69 -6.57 10.59
C ASN A 93 -1.66 -7.65 10.26
N ILE A 94 -1.34 -7.87 8.97
CA ILE A 94 -0.47 -8.99 8.53
C ILE A 94 0.82 -8.56 7.82
N GLY A 95 1.04 -7.26 7.62
CA GLY A 95 2.30 -6.74 7.12
C GLY A 95 2.52 -7.06 5.64
N LEU A 96 1.48 -7.00 4.82
CA LEU A 96 1.64 -7.09 3.37
C LEU A 96 1.71 -5.68 2.78
N VAL A 97 2.72 -5.40 1.96
CA VAL A 97 2.96 -4.09 1.34
C VAL A 97 2.75 -4.19 -0.17
N ARG A 98 1.98 -3.25 -0.73
CA ARG A 98 1.76 -3.17 -2.17
C ARG A 98 2.97 -2.56 -2.87
N MET A 99 3.61 -3.33 -3.75
CA MET A 99 4.89 -2.93 -4.36
C MET A 99 4.80 -1.98 -5.55
N THR A 100 3.65 -1.96 -6.22
CA THR A 100 3.42 -1.17 -7.45
C THR A 100 3.95 0.27 -7.42
N PRO A 101 3.68 1.11 -6.39
CA PRO A 101 4.17 2.49 -6.34
C PRO A 101 5.71 2.58 -6.39
N PHE A 102 6.43 1.68 -5.73
CA PHE A 102 7.90 1.72 -5.65
C PHE A 102 8.57 1.43 -6.99
N PHE A 103 8.01 0.49 -7.78
CA PHE A 103 8.50 0.24 -9.13
C PHE A 103 8.18 1.40 -10.07
N LYS A 104 6.98 1.97 -9.95
CA LYS A 104 6.54 3.07 -10.82
C LYS A 104 7.33 4.36 -10.59
N CYS A 105 7.66 4.71 -9.34
CA CYS A 105 8.44 5.91 -9.07
C CYS A 105 9.88 5.80 -9.60
N CYS A 106 10.43 4.59 -9.68
CA CYS A 106 11.71 4.31 -10.32
C CYS A 106 11.62 4.16 -11.86
N ARG A 107 10.47 4.49 -12.48
CA ARG A 107 10.23 4.38 -13.93
C ARG A 107 10.40 2.97 -14.50
N TYR A 108 10.24 1.94 -13.67
CA TYR A 108 10.25 0.56 -14.16
C TYR A 108 8.95 0.21 -14.90
N SER A 109 9.08 -0.65 -15.90
CA SER A 109 7.95 -1.15 -16.69
C SER A 109 6.95 -1.94 -15.84
N LYS A 110 5.70 -2.04 -16.30
CA LYS A 110 4.65 -2.85 -15.67
C LYS A 110 5.02 -4.32 -15.45
N THR A 111 5.96 -4.86 -16.25
CA THR A 111 6.38 -6.26 -16.18
C THR A 111 7.55 -6.50 -15.24
N THR A 112 8.25 -5.44 -14.80
CA THR A 112 9.44 -5.55 -13.98
C THR A 112 9.19 -6.25 -12.64
N PRO A 113 8.10 -5.99 -11.89
CA PRO A 113 7.83 -6.73 -10.66
C PRO A 113 7.74 -8.24 -10.88
N ALA A 114 7.05 -8.70 -11.93
CA ALA A 114 6.92 -10.12 -12.24
C ALA A 114 8.27 -10.74 -12.63
N LYS A 115 9.08 -10.03 -13.42
CA LYS A 115 10.44 -10.48 -13.80
C LYS A 115 11.34 -10.62 -12.56
N MET A 116 11.31 -9.65 -11.66
CA MET A 116 12.05 -9.70 -10.40
C MET A 116 11.63 -10.90 -9.55
N LEU A 117 10.33 -11.15 -9.39
CA LEU A 117 9.83 -12.30 -8.63
C LEU A 117 10.21 -13.63 -9.28
N ASN A 118 10.21 -13.74 -10.62
CA ASN A 118 10.64 -14.95 -11.31
C ASN A 118 12.11 -15.30 -11.07
N GLN A 119 12.95 -14.30 -10.81
CA GLN A 119 14.37 -14.48 -10.49
C GLN A 119 14.59 -14.80 -9.00
N ASN A 120 13.56 -14.66 -8.16
CA ASN A 120 13.62 -14.87 -6.71
C ASN A 120 12.49 -15.82 -6.25
N PRO A 121 12.62 -17.14 -6.49
CA PRO A 121 11.55 -18.10 -6.21
C PRO A 121 11.02 -18.04 -4.77
N GLY A 122 11.91 -17.94 -3.77
CA GLY A 122 11.50 -17.82 -2.37
C GLY A 122 10.66 -16.57 -2.09
N LEU A 123 11.01 -15.43 -2.70
CA LEU A 123 10.24 -14.19 -2.59
C LEU A 123 8.89 -14.30 -3.34
N ARG A 124 8.87 -15.00 -4.47
CA ARG A 124 7.65 -15.24 -5.25
C ARG A 124 6.63 -16.06 -4.46
N ASP A 125 7.06 -17.07 -3.72
CA ASP A 125 6.17 -17.96 -2.98
C ASP A 125 5.40 -17.26 -1.85
N ILE A 126 6.05 -16.27 -1.23
CA ILE A 126 5.51 -15.43 -0.15
C ILE A 126 4.88 -14.12 -0.65
N THR A 127 4.88 -13.87 -1.96
CA THR A 127 4.25 -12.69 -2.57
C THR A 127 2.87 -13.04 -3.12
N HIS A 128 1.88 -12.19 -2.85
CA HIS A 128 0.51 -12.35 -3.31
C HIS A 128 0.25 -11.50 -4.56
N SER A 129 -0.21 -12.13 -5.64
CA SER A 129 -0.66 -11.42 -6.84
C SER A 129 -2.15 -11.13 -6.73
N ILE A 130 -2.49 -9.86 -6.50
CA ILE A 130 -3.88 -9.41 -6.35
C ILE A 130 -4.35 -8.84 -7.69
N THR A 131 -5.31 -9.52 -8.31
CA THR A 131 -5.91 -9.14 -9.59
C THR A 131 -7.43 -9.10 -9.48
N GLY A 132 -8.11 -8.14 -10.12
CA GLY A 132 -9.55 -7.96 -9.97
C GLY A 132 -9.93 -7.27 -8.64
N GLY A 133 -11.21 -6.93 -8.48
CA GLY A 133 -11.68 -6.15 -7.33
C GLY A 133 -11.22 -4.69 -7.38
N ALA A 134 -11.05 -4.06 -6.21
CA ALA A 134 -10.67 -2.65 -6.09
C ALA A 134 -9.33 -2.36 -6.80
N ILE A 135 -9.33 -1.44 -7.77
CA ILE A 135 -8.15 -1.09 -8.59
C ILE A 135 -6.97 -0.66 -7.71
N THR A 136 -7.25 0.07 -6.62
CA THR A 136 -6.23 0.52 -5.67
C THR A 136 -5.58 -0.63 -4.88
N ALA A 137 -6.15 -1.82 -4.82
CA ALA A 137 -5.52 -2.98 -4.19
C ALA A 137 -4.80 -3.89 -5.19
N GLN A 138 -4.93 -3.68 -6.50
CA GLN A 138 -4.32 -4.56 -7.49
C GLN A 138 -2.79 -4.40 -7.54
N GLY A 139 -2.10 -5.52 -7.78
CA GLY A 139 -0.64 -5.60 -7.87
C GLY A 139 -0.05 -6.72 -7.02
N TYR A 140 1.27 -6.68 -6.87
CA TYR A 140 2.00 -7.62 -6.02
C TYR A 140 2.10 -7.07 -4.60
N TRP A 141 1.76 -7.92 -3.63
CA TRP A 141 1.83 -7.65 -2.19
C TRP A 141 2.82 -8.60 -1.55
N MET A 142 3.88 -8.09 -0.93
CA MET A 142 4.90 -8.91 -0.28
C MET A 142 5.03 -8.57 1.21
N PRO A 143 5.66 -9.42 2.02
CA PRO A 143 5.86 -9.16 3.44
C PRO A 143 6.62 -7.85 3.69
N TYR A 144 6.30 -7.18 4.80
CA TYR A 144 6.80 -5.86 5.17
C TYR A 144 8.32 -5.82 5.20
N ASP A 145 8.95 -6.82 5.82
CA ASP A 145 10.41 -6.90 5.91
C ASP A 145 11.07 -7.07 4.53
N CYS A 146 10.42 -7.79 3.61
CA CYS A 146 10.90 -7.91 2.23
C CYS A 146 10.73 -6.61 1.45
N ALA A 147 9.66 -5.85 1.69
CA ALA A 147 9.43 -4.57 1.04
C ALA A 147 10.36 -3.46 1.57
N LYS A 148 10.86 -3.61 2.80
CA LYS A 148 11.77 -2.66 3.46
C LYS A 148 13.25 -2.86 3.08
N ALA A 149 13.65 -4.08 2.75
CA ALA A 149 15.02 -4.46 2.42
C ALA A 149 15.59 -3.70 1.20
#